data_AF-A0A3B9DC03-F1
#
_entry.id   AF-A0A3B9DC03-F1
#
_cell.length_a   1.000
_cell.length_b   1.000
_cell.length_c   1.000
_cell.angle_alpha   90.00
_cell.angle_beta   90.00
_cell.angle_gamma   90.00
#
_symmetry.space_group_name_H-M   'P 1'
#
loop_
_entity.id
_entity.type
_entity.pdbx_description
1 polymer ?
#
loop_
_entity_poly.entity_id
_entity_poly.type
_entity_poly.pdbx_seq_one_letter_code
_entity_poly.pdbx_strand_id
1 'polypeptide(L)'
;QIVQLSGNGRLFDILCGELYHLQRLYRVQTASEPSRPIQAFKEHHQIVDAIEKNDSELAELLMKRHISSAKSTLLNELNQIDKEYN
;
A
#
# COMPACT_ATOMS: atom_id res chain seq x y z
N GLN A 1 7.85 0.18 4.95
CA GLN A 1 8.31 1.49 5.43
C GLN A 1 7.54 1.91 6.69
N ILE A 2 6.21 2.05 6.67
CA ILE A 2 5.46 2.43 7.89
C ILE A 2 5.50 1.36 9.01
N VAL A 3 5.37 0.06 8.67
CA VAL A 3 5.36 -1.02 9.67
C VAL A 3 6.63 -1.10 10.54
N GLN A 4 7.79 -0.69 10.00
CA GLN A 4 9.05 -0.70 10.76
C GLN A 4 9.02 0.26 11.96
N LEU A 5 8.21 1.31 11.87
CA LEU A 5 8.05 2.31 12.93
C LEU A 5 6.95 1.92 13.95
N SER A 6 6.22 0.83 13.71
CA SER A 6 5.12 0.40 14.61
C SER A 6 5.60 -0.21 15.93
N GLY A 7 6.89 -0.55 16.06
CA GLY A 7 7.43 -1.27 17.21
C GLY A 7 6.89 -2.70 17.39
N ASN A 8 6.05 -3.19 16.46
CA ASN A 8 5.40 -4.48 16.55
C ASN A 8 6.14 -5.52 15.69
N GLY A 9 7.03 -6.29 16.31
CA GLY A 9 7.84 -7.32 15.64
C GLY A 9 6.98 -8.34 14.88
N ARG A 10 5.87 -8.80 15.47
CA ARG A 10 4.97 -9.76 14.82
C ARG A 10 4.33 -9.19 13.55
N LEU A 11 3.90 -7.93 13.59
CA LEU A 11 3.34 -7.27 12.41
C LEU A 11 4.40 -7.09 11.32
N PHE A 12 5.63 -6.77 11.71
CA PHE A 12 6.76 -6.70 10.79
C PHE A 12 7.03 -8.06 10.14
N ASP A 13 7.12 -9.15 10.90
CA ASP A 13 7.42 -10.49 10.38
C ASP A 13 6.38 -10.98 9.38
N ILE A 14 5.10 -10.70 9.63
CA ILE A 14 4.02 -11.05 8.71
C ILE A 14 4.14 -10.26 7.40
N LEU A 15 4.27 -8.92 7.47
CA LEU A 15 4.23 -8.07 6.27
C LEU A 15 5.55 -8.09 5.48
N CYS A 16 6.68 -8.15 6.17
CA CYS A 16 8.03 -8.05 5.58
C CYS A 16 8.79 -9.38 5.55
N GLY A 17 8.26 -10.45 6.15
CA GLY A 17 8.73 -11.82 5.98
C GLY A 17 7.75 -12.62 5.13
N GLU A 18 6.74 -13.22 5.77
CA GLU A 18 5.82 -14.20 5.17
C GLU A 18 5.13 -13.69 3.90
N LEU A 19 4.58 -12.47 3.96
CA LEU A 19 3.82 -11.88 2.85
C LEU A 19 4.68 -11.01 1.94
N TYR A 20 5.99 -10.89 2.17
CA TYR A 20 6.83 -9.93 1.46
C TYR A 20 6.78 -10.11 -0.05
N HIS A 21 6.94 -11.35 -0.53
CA HIS A 21 6.95 -11.66 -1.96
C HIS A 21 5.59 -11.40 -2.62
N LEU A 22 4.50 -11.75 -1.94
CA LEU A 22 3.13 -11.48 -2.42
C LEU A 22 2.86 -9.97 -2.50
N GLN A 23 3.22 -9.23 -1.45
CA GLN A 23 3.09 -7.77 -1.47
C GLN A 23 3.99 -7.12 -2.54
N ARG A 24 5.19 -7.67 -2.77
CA ARG A 24 6.10 -7.19 -3.82
C ARG A 24 5.50 -7.39 -5.20
N LEU A 25 4.88 -8.54 -5.47
CA LEU A 25 4.19 -8.81 -6.72
C LEU A 25 3.07 -7.79 -6.97
N TYR A 26 2.21 -7.55 -5.98
CA TYR A 26 1.13 -6.56 -6.10
C TYR A 26 1.63 -5.13 -6.25
N ARG A 27 2.75 -4.77 -5.60
CA ARG A 27 3.37 -3.44 -5.81
C ARG A 27 3.88 -3.27 -7.24
N VAL A 28 4.43 -4.31 -7.85
CA VAL A 28 4.90 -4.24 -9.25
C VAL A 28 3.72 -4.06 -10.19
N GLN A 29 2.65 -4.82 -10.01
CA GLN A 29 1.42 -4.70 -10.80
C GLN A 29 0.84 -3.29 -10.65
N THR A 30 0.51 -2.88 -9.42
CA THR A 30 -0.12 -1.56 -9.19
C THR A 30 0.76 -0.35 -9.47
N ALA A 31 2.08 -0.49 -9.62
CA ALA A 31 3.00 0.61 -9.94
C ALA A 31 3.18 0.83 -11.45
N SER A 32 2.46 0.08 -12.30
CA SER A 32 2.52 0.19 -13.76
C SER A 32 2.12 1.58 -14.27
N GLU A 33 1.28 2.30 -13.51
CA GLU A 33 0.91 3.68 -13.78
C GLU A 33 2.07 4.66 -13.47
N PRO A 34 2.56 5.46 -14.44
CA PRO A 34 3.74 6.32 -14.26
C PRO A 34 3.66 7.30 -13.08
N SER A 35 2.44 7.74 -12.72
CA SER A 35 2.21 8.69 -11.63
C SER A 35 2.09 8.03 -10.25
N ARG A 36 1.86 6.70 -10.20
CA ARG A 36 1.51 5.99 -8.97
C ARG A 36 2.64 5.96 -7.94
N PRO A 37 3.92 5.74 -8.29
CA PRO A 37 5.00 5.76 -7.29
C PRO A 37 5.12 7.10 -6.57
N ILE A 38 4.99 8.22 -7.31
CA ILE A 38 5.05 9.58 -6.76
C ILE A 38 3.85 9.83 -5.83
N GLN A 39 2.67 9.38 -6.24
CA GLN A 39 1.45 9.50 -5.44
C GLN A 39 1.53 8.67 -4.15
N ALA A 40 2.00 7.42 -4.23
CA ALA A 40 2.17 6.55 -3.07
C ALA A 40 3.19 7.12 -2.07
N PHE A 41 4.26 7.74 -2.55
CA PHE A 41 5.23 8.43 -1.70
C PHE A 41 4.59 9.58 -0.91
N LYS A 42 3.77 10.41 -1.57
CA LYS A 42 3.02 11.48 -0.89
C LYS A 42 2.04 10.93 0.15
N GLU A 43 1.31 9.86 -0.19
CA GLU A 43 0.39 9.20 0.74
C GLU A 43 1.11 8.66 1.98
N HIS A 44 2.28 8.04 1.80
CA HIS A 44 3.09 7.57 2.94
C HIS A 44 3.57 8.71 3.82
N HIS A 45 4.03 9.82 3.22
CA HIS A 45 4.42 11.01 3.99
C HIS A 45 3.26 11.54 4.83
N GLN A 46 2.06 11.66 4.25
CA GLN A 46 0.87 12.12 4.97
C GLN A 46 0.48 11.19 6.13
N ILE A 47 0.64 9.88 5.97
CA ILE A 47 0.40 8.93 7.06
C ILE A 47 1.42 9.12 8.18
N VAL A 48 2.70 9.27 7.83
CA VAL A 48 3.77 9.52 8.81
C VAL A 48 3.54 10.84 9.55
N ASP A 49 3.14 11.91 8.85
CA ASP A 49 2.83 13.20 9.46
C ASP A 49 1.67 13.10 10.47
N ALA A 50 0.64 12.30 10.16
CA ALA A 50 -0.47 12.05 11.08
C ALA A 50 -0.01 11.28 12.34
N ILE A 51 0.86 10.29 12.17
CA ILE A 51 1.48 9.55 13.28
C ILE A 51 2.32 10.48 14.15
N GLU A 52 3.18 11.31 13.55
CA GLU A 52 4.04 12.27 14.26
C GLU A 52 3.21 13.26 15.10
N LYS A 53 2.06 13.68 14.58
CA LYS A 53 1.11 14.54 15.29
C LYS A 53 0.26 13.82 16.34
N ASN A 54 0.44 12.52 16.54
CA ASN A 54 -0.37 11.67 17.41
C ASN A 54 -1.87 11.66 17.03
N ASP A 55 -2.19 11.86 15.75
CA ASP A 55 -3.56 11.80 15.23
C ASP A 55 -3.84 10.39 14.67
N SER A 56 -4.28 9.50 15.55
CA SER A 56 -4.53 8.10 15.20
C SER A 56 -5.67 7.91 14.22
N GLU A 57 -6.73 8.74 14.32
CA GLU A 57 -7.90 8.63 13.44
C GLU A 57 -7.54 9.00 12.00
N LEU A 58 -6.77 10.08 11.81
CA LEU A 58 -6.31 10.50 10.50
C LEU A 58 -5.33 9.47 9.91
N ALA A 59 -4.38 8.96 10.72
CA ALA A 59 -3.44 7.94 10.27
C ALA A 59 -4.17 6.67 9.79
N GLU A 60 -5.19 6.22 10.53
CA GLU A 60 -6.00 5.06 10.15
C GLU A 60 -6.79 5.32 8.86
N LEU A 61 -7.45 6.47 8.76
CA LEU A 61 -8.23 6.85 7.58
C LEU A 61 -7.34 6.89 6.32
N LEU A 62 -6.16 7.50 6.42
CA LEU A 62 -5.21 7.62 5.31
C LEU A 62 -4.67 6.24 4.90
N MET A 63 -4.34 5.37 5.85
CA MET A 63 -3.89 4.00 5.57
C MET A 63 -4.99 3.17 4.89
N LYS A 64 -6.24 3.25 5.38
CA LYS A 64 -7.39 2.58 4.76
C LYS A 64 -7.60 3.03 3.32
N ARG A 65 -7.51 4.35 3.06
CA ARG A 65 -7.61 4.90 1.70
C ARG A 65 -6.46 4.42 0.82
N HIS A 66 -5.23 4.43 1.31
CA HIS A 66 -4.06 3.94 0.58
C HIS A 66 -4.23 2.48 0.12
N ILE A 67 -4.66 1.60 1.03
CA ILE A 67 -4.90 0.17 0.74
C ILE A 67 -6.06 0.00 -0.25
N SER A 68 -7.17 0.73 -0.05
CA SER A 68 -8.34 0.66 -0.93
C SER A 68 -8.02 1.06 -2.37
N SER A 69 -7.27 2.15 -2.55
CA SER A 69 -6.81 2.60 -3.87
C SER A 69 -5.92 1.57 -4.54
N ALA A 70 -4.95 1.00 -3.81
CA ALA A 70 -4.09 -0.06 -4.35
C ALA A 70 -4.89 -1.30 -4.78
N LYS A 71 -5.88 -1.71 -3.98
CA LYS A 71 -6.79 -2.82 -4.31
C LYS A 71 -7.60 -2.52 -5.58
N SER A 72 -8.13 -1.30 -5.71
CA SER A 72 -8.90 -0.89 -6.90
C SER A 72 -8.06 -0.95 -8.17
N THR A 73 -6.83 -0.42 -8.13
CA THR A 73 -5.88 -0.50 -9.25
C THR A 73 -5.60 -1.96 -9.63
N LEU A 74 -5.30 -2.82 -8.66
CA LEU A 74 -5.04 -4.24 -8.92
C LEU A 74 -6.23 -4.94 -9.60
N LEU A 75 -7.45 -4.71 -9.11
CA LEU A 75 -8.65 -5.30 -9.70
C LEU A 75 -8.88 -4.82 -11.14
N ASN A 76 -8.58 -3.55 -11.43
CA ASN A 76 -8.69 -3.01 -12.77
C ASN A 76 -7.68 -3.64 -13.73
N GLU A 77 -6.44 -3.84 -13.30
CA GLU A 77 -5.40 -4.51 -14.10
C GLU A 77 -5.76 -5.98 -14.36
N LEU A 78 -6.23 -6.71 -13.36
CA LEU A 78 -6.68 -8.09 -13.53
C LEU A 78 -7.87 -8.20 -14.50
N ASN A 79 -8.85 -7.30 -14.37
CA ASN A 79 -9.98 -7.25 -15.30
C ASN A 79 -9.57 -6.89 -16.74
N GLN A 80 -8.49 -6.13 -16.92
CA GLN A 80 -7.95 -5.83 -18.26
C GLN A 80 -7.27 -7.06 -18.86
N ILE A 81 -6.46 -7.76 -18.07
CA ILE A 81 -5.85 -9.04 -18.46
C ILE A 81 -6.95 -10.03 -18.86
N ASP A 82 -7.97 -10.24 -18.04
CA ASP A 82 -9.06 -11.18 -18.35
C ASP A 82 -9.78 -10.85 -19.67
N LYS A 83 -9.88 -9.57 -20.05
CA LYS A 83 -10.46 -9.16 -21.34
C LYS A 83 -9.53 -9.37 -22.54
N GLU A 84 -8.21 -9.44 -22.33
CA GLU A 84 -7.24 -9.66 -23.40
C GLU A 84 -7.13 -11.16 -23.77
N TYR A 85 -7.47 -12.06 -22.84
CA TYR A 85 -7.42 -13.52 -23.01
C TYR A 85 -8.79 -14.18 -23.27
N ASN A 86 -9.90 -13.43 -23.31
CA ASN A 86 -11.25 -13.89 -23.67
C ASN A 86 -11.77 -13.18 -24.91
#